data_AF-A0A968IEH7-F1
#
_entry.id   AF-A0A968IEH7-F1
#
_cell.length_a   1.000
_cell.length_b   1.000
_cell.length_c   1.000
_cell.angle_alpha   90.00
_cell.angle_beta   90.00
_cell.angle_gamma   90.00
#
_symmetry.space_group_name_H-M   'P 1'
#
loop_
_entity.id
_entity.type
_entity.pdbx_description
1 polymer ?
#
loop_
_entity_poly.entity_id
_entity_poly.type
_entity_poly.pdbx_seq_one_letter_code
_entity_poly.pdbx_strand_id
1 'polypeptide(L)'
;MSHRGFDRLFDGLDFISDELNGETQDNRGTVRPRHRREFEGGLWQMIIENGLSRVYLGVHWVFDAFRVKNGKPNLLKNVGGVPLGINIAEDIFSSGLKRSTVGPRT
;
A
#
# COMPACT_ATOMS: atom_id res chain seq x y z
N MET A 1 12.22 8.14 16.05
CA MET A 1 11.04 7.26 16.04
C MET A 1 11.02 6.55 14.69
N SER A 2 10.91 5.22 14.62
CA SER A 2 10.83 4.56 13.31
C SER A 2 9.51 4.94 12.65
N HIS A 3 9.55 5.57 11.46
CA HIS A 3 8.38 6.03 10.71
C HIS A 3 7.58 4.85 10.08
N ARG A 4 7.84 3.63 10.58
CA ARG A 4 7.37 2.34 10.06
C ARG A 4 6.76 1.61 11.25
N GLY A 5 5.46 1.79 11.47
CA GLY A 5 4.77 1.28 12.64
C GLY A 5 3.36 1.83 12.79
N PHE A 6 2.74 1.54 13.93
CA PHE A 6 1.40 2.00 14.28
C PHE A 6 1.31 3.53 14.27
N ASP A 7 0.21 4.04 13.74
CA ASP A 7 -0.22 5.43 13.82
C ASP A 7 -1.74 5.50 13.95
N ARG A 8 -2.26 6.71 14.22
CA ARG A 8 -3.70 6.97 14.42
C ARG A 8 -4.27 7.90 13.35
N LEU A 9 -3.61 8.01 12.19
CA LEU A 9 -4.02 8.97 11.14
C LEU A 9 -5.44 8.68 10.60
N PHE A 10 -5.89 7.43 10.73
CA PHE A 10 -7.17 6.96 10.22
C PHE A 10 -8.17 6.55 11.31
N ASP A 11 -7.86 6.83 12.58
CA ASP A 11 -8.77 6.52 13.69
C ASP A 11 -10.08 7.30 13.54
N GLY A 12 -11.21 6.58 13.61
CA GLY A 12 -12.55 7.18 13.49
C GLY A 12 -12.96 7.59 12.07
N LEU A 13 -12.16 7.25 11.04
CA LEU A 13 -12.54 7.46 9.64
C LEU A 13 -13.23 6.23 9.04
N ASP A 14 -14.22 6.48 8.20
CA ASP A 14 -14.88 5.46 7.38
C ASP A 14 -14.06 5.21 6.11
N PHE A 15 -13.25 4.15 6.09
CA PHE A 15 -12.57 3.76 4.87
C PHE A 15 -13.42 2.78 4.07
N ILE A 16 -13.86 3.20 2.88
CA ILE A 16 -14.64 2.39 1.94
C ILE A 16 -14.00 2.54 0.57
N SER A 17 -13.65 1.43 -0.06
CA SER A 17 -13.14 1.43 -1.44
C SER A 17 -14.30 1.47 -2.43
N ASP A 18 -14.15 2.19 -3.54
CA ASP A 18 -15.10 2.16 -4.65
C ASP A 18 -15.29 0.76 -5.26
N GLU A 19 -14.32 -0.13 -5.09
CA GLU A 19 -14.47 -1.53 -5.52
C GLU A 19 -15.47 -2.31 -4.66
N LEU A 20 -15.80 -1.84 -3.45
CA LEU A 20 -16.67 -2.51 -2.47
C LEU A 20 -17.50 -1.47 -1.71
N ASN A 21 -18.23 -0.61 -2.43
CA ASN A 21 -19.00 0.50 -1.85
C ASN A 21 -20.51 0.24 -1.75
N GLY A 22 -21.04 -0.85 -2.32
CA GLY A 22 -22.49 -1.10 -2.39
C GLY A 22 -23.19 -0.47 -3.59
N GLU A 23 -22.43 0.13 -4.51
CA GLU A 23 -22.95 0.86 -5.67
C GLU A 23 -22.31 0.38 -6.98
N THR A 24 -20.98 0.24 -6.99
CA THR A 24 -20.22 -0.23 -8.15
C THR A 24 -20.62 -1.64 -8.53
N GLN A 25 -20.80 -1.87 -9.83
CA GLN A 25 -21.22 -3.14 -10.38
C GLN A 25 -20.07 -3.85 -11.11
N ASP A 26 -20.14 -5.17 -11.16
CA ASP A 26 -19.31 -5.96 -12.06
C ASP A 26 -19.77 -5.85 -13.53
N ASN A 27 -19.05 -6.53 -14.43
CA ASN A 27 -19.38 -6.55 -15.86
C ASN A 27 -20.68 -7.29 -16.21
N ARG A 28 -21.36 -7.88 -15.23
CA ARG A 28 -22.66 -8.56 -15.36
C ARG A 28 -23.77 -7.79 -14.66
N GLY A 29 -23.49 -6.61 -14.10
CA GLY A 29 -24.45 -5.77 -13.38
C GLY A 29 -24.65 -6.16 -11.91
N THR A 30 -23.85 -7.09 -11.37
CA THR A 30 -23.93 -7.46 -9.95
C THR A 30 -23.32 -6.36 -9.10
N VAL A 31 -24.12 -5.77 -8.20
CA VAL A 31 -23.64 -4.78 -7.23
C VAL A 31 -22.66 -5.42 -6.26
N ARG A 32 -21.49 -4.80 -6.08
CA ARG A 32 -20.47 -5.27 -5.15
C ARG A 32 -20.84 -4.88 -3.71
N PRO A 33 -20.66 -5.79 -2.73
CA PRO A 33 -21.08 -5.53 -1.36
C PRO A 33 -20.31 -4.36 -0.75
N ARG A 34 -20.98 -3.57 0.09
CA ARG A 34 -20.35 -2.48 0.84
C ARG A 34 -19.47 -3.04 1.95
N HIS A 35 -18.18 -2.73 1.92
CA HIS A 35 -17.21 -3.17 2.91
C HIS A 35 -16.51 -1.97 3.56
N ARG A 36 -17.00 -1.56 4.73
CA ARG A 36 -16.35 -0.55 5.59
C ARG A 36 -15.17 -1.20 6.32
N ARG A 37 -14.02 -0.56 6.25
CA ARG A 37 -12.76 -1.02 6.86
C ARG A 37 -12.33 -0.10 7.98
N GLU A 38 -11.74 -0.70 9.00
CA GLU A 38 -10.98 -0.03 10.05
C GLU A 38 -9.56 -0.60 10.03
N PHE A 39 -8.57 0.27 10.24
CA PHE A 39 -7.15 -0.07 10.18
C PHE A 39 -6.47 0.30 11.50
N GLU A 40 -6.61 -0.57 12.50
CA GLU A 40 -5.99 -0.37 13.81
C GLU A 40 -4.47 -0.21 13.73
N GLY A 41 -3.80 -0.87 12.77
CA GLY A 41 -2.36 -0.71 12.56
C GLY A 41 -1.96 0.57 11.81
N GLY A 42 -2.90 1.48 11.57
CA GLY A 42 -2.69 2.75 10.88
C GLY A 42 -2.31 2.61 9.40
N LEU A 43 -1.65 3.63 8.88
CA LEU A 43 -1.19 3.68 7.49
C LEU A 43 -0.25 2.52 7.16
N TRP A 44 0.50 2.03 8.15
CA TRP A 44 1.38 0.88 7.97
C TRP A 44 0.64 -0.39 7.61
N GLN A 45 -0.47 -0.69 8.30
CA GLN A 45 -1.34 -1.81 7.94
C GLN A 45 -1.89 -1.64 6.52
N MET A 46 -2.35 -0.43 6.18
CA MET A 46 -2.88 -0.12 4.85
C MET A 46 -1.85 -0.39 3.74
N ILE A 47 -0.58 0.02 3.93
CA ILE A 47 0.51 -0.23 2.96
C ILE A 47 0.73 -1.73 2.75
N ILE A 48 0.80 -2.51 3.84
CA ILE A 48 1.02 -3.96 3.76
C ILE A 48 -0.14 -4.67 3.07
N GLU A 49 -1.39 -4.36 3.45
CA GLU A 49 -2.58 -4.96 2.86
C GLU A 49 -2.73 -4.59 1.38
N ASN A 50 -2.45 -3.34 1.01
CA ASN A 50 -2.44 -2.91 -0.38
C ASN A 50 -1.40 -3.69 -1.20
N GLY A 51 -0.19 -3.89 -0.68
CA GLY A 51 0.82 -4.72 -1.34
C GLY A 51 0.39 -6.18 -1.52
N LEU A 52 -0.27 -6.76 -0.50
CA LEU A 52 -0.78 -8.14 -0.55
C LEU A 52 -2.01 -8.31 -1.45
N SER A 53 -2.80 -7.25 -1.67
CA SER A 53 -4.03 -7.33 -2.49
C SER A 53 -3.79 -7.96 -3.86
N ARG A 54 -2.65 -7.67 -4.48
CA ARG A 54 -2.26 -8.17 -5.80
C ARG A 54 -1.91 -9.67 -5.79
N VAL A 55 -1.42 -10.16 -4.64
CA VAL A 55 -1.18 -11.59 -4.41
C VAL A 55 -2.52 -12.33 -4.26
N TYR A 56 -3.47 -11.78 -3.51
CA TYR A 56 -4.81 -12.37 -3.35
C TYR A 56 -5.60 -12.41 -4.66
N LEU A 57 -5.39 -11.44 -5.54
CA LEU A 57 -5.95 -11.43 -6.90
C LEU A 57 -5.22 -12.40 -7.85
N GLY A 58 -4.10 -13.00 -7.44
CA GLY A 58 -3.33 -13.94 -8.28
C GLY A 58 -2.59 -13.29 -9.44
N VAL A 59 -2.40 -11.96 -9.42
CA VAL A 59 -1.80 -11.19 -10.52
C VAL A 59 -0.33 -10.80 -10.27
N HIS A 60 0.17 -10.98 -9.05
CA HIS A 60 1.55 -10.71 -8.67
C HIS A 60 2.10 -11.79 -7.75
N TRP A 61 3.40 -12.05 -7.84
CA TRP A 61 4.09 -12.91 -6.89
C TRP A 61 4.34 -12.15 -5.57
N VAL A 62 4.42 -12.85 -4.45
CA VAL A 62 4.60 -12.19 -3.13
C VAL A 62 5.87 -11.31 -3.08
N PHE A 63 6.94 -11.72 -3.77
CA PHE A 63 8.19 -10.95 -3.83
C PHE A 63 8.08 -9.67 -4.67
N ASP A 64 7.04 -9.51 -5.50
CA ASP A 64 6.75 -8.24 -6.18
C ASP A 64 6.27 -7.18 -5.19
N ALA A 65 5.65 -7.59 -4.07
CA ALA A 65 5.27 -6.68 -2.99
C ALA A 65 6.44 -6.47 -2.03
N PHE A 66 6.98 -7.56 -1.46
CA PHE A 66 8.12 -7.55 -0.55
C PHE A 66 8.73 -8.94 -0.36
N ARG A 67 9.96 -9.01 0.16
CA ARG A 67 10.53 -10.28 0.59
C ARG A 67 9.74 -10.84 1.80
N VAL A 68 9.55 -12.16 1.84
CA VAL A 68 8.96 -12.85 3.00
C VAL A 68 10.07 -13.49 3.85
N LYS A 69 9.95 -13.42 5.19
CA LYS A 69 10.76 -14.18 6.14
C LYS A 69 9.85 -14.70 7.25
N ASN A 70 9.86 -16.01 7.50
CA ASN A 70 9.01 -16.68 8.50
C ASN A 70 7.51 -16.34 8.34
N GLY A 71 7.02 -16.33 7.10
CA GLY A 71 5.62 -16.02 6.79
C GLY A 71 5.23 -14.54 6.99
N LYS A 72 6.17 -13.66 7.32
CA LYS A 72 5.92 -12.22 7.52
C LYS A 72 6.65 -11.35 6.49
N PRO A 73 6.09 -10.17 6.16
CA PRO A 73 6.79 -9.19 5.34
C PRO A 73 8.16 -8.81 5.94
N ASN A 74 9.20 -8.78 5.11
CA ASN A 74 10.54 -8.35 5.48
C ASN A 74 10.99 -7.19 4.58
N LEU A 75 10.64 -5.98 5.01
CA LEU A 75 10.90 -4.73 4.29
C LEU A 75 12.32 -4.18 4.49
N LEU A 76 13.14 -4.83 5.31
CA LEU A 76 14.57 -4.48 5.45
C LEU A 76 15.39 -4.91 4.23
N LYS A 77 14.78 -5.67 3.32
CA LYS A 77 15.36 -6.01 2.03
C LYS A 77 14.66 -5.16 0.98
N ASN A 78 15.45 -4.44 0.17
CA ASN A 78 14.98 -3.62 -0.95
C ASN A 78 14.51 -4.51 -2.12
N VAL A 79 13.49 -5.33 -1.88
CA VAL A 79 12.89 -6.25 -2.85
C VAL A 79 11.39 -5.99 -2.89
N GLY A 80 10.84 -5.81 -4.08
CA GLY A 80 9.43 -5.52 -4.30
C GLY A 80 9.08 -4.02 -4.26
N GLY A 81 7.84 -3.73 -4.61
CA GLY A 81 7.33 -2.37 -4.75
C GLY A 81 7.14 -1.62 -3.44
N VAL A 82 6.86 -2.31 -2.33
CA VAL A 82 6.65 -1.66 -1.03
C VAL A 82 7.92 -0.94 -0.54
N PRO A 83 9.09 -1.61 -0.38
CA PRO A 83 10.30 -0.91 0.05
C PRO A 83 10.78 0.12 -0.99
N LEU A 84 10.57 -0.12 -2.30
CA LEU A 84 10.87 0.87 -3.33
C LEU A 84 10.07 2.16 -3.15
N GLY A 85 8.75 2.04 -2.99
CA GLY A 85 7.87 3.20 -2.78
C GLY A 85 8.17 3.97 -1.50
N ILE A 86 8.48 3.26 -0.40
CA ILE A 86 8.91 3.88 0.86
C ILE A 86 10.18 4.70 0.66
N ASN A 87 11.21 4.14 0.00
CA ASN A 87 12.47 4.84 -0.22
C ASN A 87 12.27 6.10 -1.09
N ILE A 88 11.39 6.03 -2.11
CA ILE A 88 11.03 7.20 -2.93
C ILE A 88 10.34 8.27 -2.09
N ALA A 89 9.38 7.88 -1.24
CA ALA A 89 8.67 8.83 -0.37
C ALA A 89 9.62 9.49 0.64
N GLU A 90 10.53 8.73 1.25
CA GLU A 90 11.56 9.25 2.16
C GLU A 90 12.52 10.21 1.45
N ASP A 91 12.94 9.92 0.21
CA ASP A 91 13.78 10.81 -0.60
C ASP A 91 13.07 12.13 -0.96
N ILE A 92 11.81 12.05 -1.43
CA ILE A 92 11.01 13.25 -1.75
C ILE A 92 10.77 14.11 -0.51
N PHE A 93 10.43 13.48 0.63
CA PHE A 93 10.20 14.21 1.88
C PHE A 93 11.48 14.86 2.40
N SER A 94 12.59 14.12 2.45
CA SER A 94 13.89 14.62 2.94
C SER A 94 14.51 15.70 2.04
N SER A 95 14.24 15.65 0.74
CA SER A 95 14.66 16.70 -0.20
C SER A 95 13.79 17.96 -0.11
N GLY A 96 12.67 17.92 0.61
CA GLY A 96 11.73 19.03 0.72
C GLY A 96 10.98 19.28 -0.59
N LEU A 97 10.62 18.22 -1.32
CA LEU A 97 9.92 18.29 -2.61
C LEU A 97 10.69 19.10 -3.68
N LYS A 98 12.03 19.05 -3.64
CA LYS A 98 12.86 19.72 -4.65
C LYS A 98 12.88 18.95 -5.96
N ARG A 99 12.93 19.69 -7.07
CA ARG A 99 13.03 19.11 -8.42
C ARG A 99 14.32 18.30 -8.57
N SER A 100 14.23 17.11 -9.15
CA SER A 100 15.40 16.31 -9.54
C SER A 100 16.31 17.10 -10.50
N THR A 101 17.62 17.04 -10.25
CA THR A 101 18.66 17.58 -11.15
C THR A 101 19.04 16.60 -12.26
N VAL A 102 18.60 15.34 -12.16
CA VAL A 102 18.81 14.31 -13.16
C VAL A 102 17.60 14.28 -14.09
N GLY A 103 17.80 14.68 -15.35
CA GLY A 103 16.80 14.58 -16.42
C GLY A 103 16.68 13.16 -16.98
N PRO A 104 15.74 12.92 -17.91
CA PRO A 104 15.63 11.64 -18.61
C PRO A 104 16.98 11.28 -19.23
N ARG A 105 17.48 10.07 -18.94
CA ARG A 105 18.66 9.55 -19.64
C ARG A 105 18.22 9.19 -21.05
N THR A 106 18.68 9.96 -22.03
CA THR A 106 18.60 9.63 -23.46
C THR A 106 19.61 8.57 -23.83
#